data_AF-A0A7D3VQ47-F1
#
_entry.id   AF-A0A7D3VQ47-F1
#
_cell.length_a   1.000
_cell.length_b   1.000
_cell.length_c   1.000
_cell.angle_alpha   90.00
_cell.angle_beta   90.00
_cell.angle_gamma   90.00
#
_symmetry.space_group_name_H-M   'P 1'
#
loop_
_entity.id
_entity.type
_entity.pdbx_description
1 polymer ?
#
loop_
_entity_poly.entity_id
_entity_poly.type
_entity_poly.pdbx_seq_one_letter_code
_entity_poly.pdbx_strand_id
1 'polypeptide(L)'
;MPDRGRAVVTVALPWPLSATSRMSRFVASTESLPWWMAVALFGVSIVALLGHLSFKCGTRIAVNWVRYNYFNRFLPPLIREAPLNLLLGSATFALWGCIVVLSHFPKNQIFDYIIAVLAIASMIPPAVYVKRWLTGYPDRLKPQWLLEEERRHKVSK
;
A
#
# COMPACT_ATOMS: atom_id res chain seq x y z
N MET A 1 -50.90 -37.59 -9.07
CA MET A 1 -51.52 -36.38 -9.66
C MET A 1 -50.78 -35.14 -9.13
N PRO A 2 -50.54 -34.12 -9.95
CA PRO A 2 -49.20 -33.85 -10.47
C PRO A 2 -48.49 -32.63 -9.86
N ASP A 3 -47.15 -32.74 -9.88
CA ASP A 3 -46.13 -31.78 -9.46
C ASP A 3 -46.07 -30.57 -10.42
N ARG A 4 -46.12 -29.35 -9.88
CA ARG A 4 -46.14 -28.11 -10.67
C ARG A 4 -44.71 -27.66 -11.02
N GLY A 5 -44.41 -27.84 -12.30
CA GLY A 5 -43.41 -27.17 -13.15
C GLY A 5 -42.48 -26.13 -12.54
N ARG A 6 -41.17 -26.43 -12.58
CA ARG A 6 -40.15 -25.43 -12.89
C ARG A 6 -39.81 -25.53 -14.37
N ALA A 7 -40.05 -24.46 -15.11
CA ALA A 7 -39.60 -24.32 -16.48
C ALA A 7 -38.06 -24.29 -16.50
N VAL A 8 -37.46 -25.36 -17.02
CA VAL A 8 -36.04 -25.39 -17.37
C VAL A 8 -35.94 -24.72 -18.73
N VAL A 9 -35.42 -23.50 -18.78
CA VAL A 9 -35.04 -22.86 -20.04
C VAL A 9 -33.72 -23.49 -20.47
N THR A 10 -33.81 -24.54 -21.28
CA THR A 10 -32.65 -25.19 -21.88
C THR A 10 -32.17 -24.35 -23.06
N VAL A 11 -31.22 -23.44 -22.82
CA VAL A 11 -30.48 -22.80 -23.92
C VAL A 11 -29.47 -23.82 -24.43
N ALA A 12 -29.80 -24.47 -25.56
CA ALA A 12 -28.88 -25.35 -26.26
C ALA A 12 -27.78 -24.50 -26.93
N LEU A 13 -26.61 -24.41 -26.31
CA LEU A 13 -25.39 -23.91 -26.96
C LEU A 13 -24.72 -25.07 -27.70
N PRO A 14 -24.45 -24.97 -29.02
CA PRO A 14 -23.93 -26.07 -29.80
C PRO A 14 -22.39 -26.02 -29.82
N TRP A 15 -21.71 -26.30 -28.70
CA TRP A 15 -20.27 -26.60 -28.71
C TRP A 15 -19.92 -27.64 -27.62
N PRO A 16 -18.97 -28.54 -27.85
CA PRO A 16 -18.70 -29.65 -26.93
C PRO A 16 -18.00 -29.14 -25.67
N LEU A 17 -18.75 -29.14 -24.56
CA LEU A 17 -18.23 -28.94 -23.20
C LEU A 17 -17.51 -30.20 -22.72
N SER A 18 -16.23 -30.35 -23.07
CA SER A 18 -15.32 -31.28 -22.40
C SER A 18 -14.42 -30.56 -21.38
N ALA A 19 -14.95 -29.52 -20.72
CA ALA A 19 -14.17 -28.68 -19.79
C ALA A 19 -14.94 -28.24 -18.52
N THR A 20 -16.00 -28.94 -18.12
CA THR A 20 -16.73 -28.64 -16.87
C THR A 20 -16.75 -29.82 -15.91
N SER A 21 -15.64 -30.01 -15.19
CA SER A 21 -15.65 -30.67 -13.88
C SER A 21 -14.45 -30.32 -12.99
N ARG A 22 -13.79 -29.18 -13.25
CA ARG A 22 -12.90 -28.55 -12.27
C ARG A 22 -13.30 -27.08 -12.08
N MET A 23 -14.50 -26.87 -11.53
CA MET A 23 -14.64 -25.80 -10.54
C MET A 23 -13.71 -26.19 -9.38
N SER A 24 -12.42 -25.86 -9.50
CA SER A 24 -11.54 -25.81 -8.36
C SER A 24 -12.20 -24.83 -7.40
N ARG A 25 -12.90 -25.36 -6.40
CA ARG A 25 -13.11 -24.64 -5.15
C ARG A 25 -11.71 -24.23 -4.74
N PHE A 26 -11.32 -22.99 -5.01
CA PHE A 26 -10.24 -22.34 -4.30
C PHE A 26 -10.74 -22.24 -2.87
N VAL A 27 -10.64 -23.35 -2.14
CA VAL A 27 -10.58 -23.31 -0.68
C VAL A 27 -9.24 -22.62 -0.47
N ALA A 28 -9.26 -21.29 -0.40
CA ALA A 28 -8.12 -20.55 0.09
C ALA A 28 -7.84 -21.18 1.46
N SER A 29 -6.75 -21.95 1.55
CA SER A 29 -6.25 -22.45 2.81
C SER A 29 -6.05 -21.21 3.65
N THR A 30 -6.94 -21.04 4.62
CA THR A 30 -6.96 -19.92 5.57
C THR A 30 -5.93 -20.23 6.63
N GLU A 31 -4.70 -20.50 6.18
CA GLU A 31 -3.55 -20.55 7.06
C GLU A 31 -3.30 -19.11 7.49
N SER A 32 -3.34 -18.91 8.81
CA SER A 32 -2.96 -17.65 9.43
C SER A 32 -1.59 -17.23 8.93
N LEU A 33 -1.45 -15.97 8.51
CA LEU A 33 -0.17 -15.44 8.09
C LEU A 33 0.85 -15.56 9.24
N PRO A 34 2.14 -15.80 8.98
CA PRO A 34 3.11 -15.94 10.06
C PRO A 34 3.19 -14.72 10.99
N TRP A 35 3.20 -14.94 12.31
CA TRP A 35 3.26 -13.86 13.32
C TRP A 35 4.47 -12.92 13.13
N TRP A 36 5.62 -13.46 12.70
CA TRP A 36 6.81 -12.65 12.45
C TRP A 36 6.58 -11.56 11.39
N MET A 37 5.64 -11.78 10.45
CA MET A 37 5.28 -10.76 9.45
C MET A 37 4.65 -9.53 10.11
N ALA A 38 3.80 -9.71 11.13
CA ALA A 38 3.23 -8.59 11.86
C ALA A 38 4.33 -7.76 12.54
N VAL A 39 5.27 -8.43 13.21
CA VAL A 39 6.41 -7.79 13.87
C VAL A 39 7.26 -7.01 12.86
N ALA A 40 7.59 -7.62 11.72
CA ALA A 40 8.38 -6.97 10.67
C ALA A 40 7.64 -5.76 10.07
N LEU A 41 6.36 -5.89 9.76
CA LEU A 41 5.54 -4.83 9.16
C LEU A 41 5.38 -3.62 10.11
N PHE A 42 5.06 -3.87 11.38
CA PHE A 42 5.00 -2.80 12.37
C PHE A 42 6.37 -2.18 12.64
N GLY A 43 7.43 -2.98 12.68
CA GLY A 43 8.80 -2.50 12.82
C GLY A 43 9.20 -1.55 11.69
N VAL A 44 9.00 -1.96 10.43
CA VAL A 44 9.26 -1.13 9.26
C VAL A 44 8.38 0.13 9.26
N SER A 45 7.11 0.02 9.65
CA SER A 45 6.21 1.16 9.77
C SER A 45 6.73 2.19 10.77
N ILE A 46 7.16 1.76 11.96
CA ILE A 46 7.69 2.65 13.00
C ILE A 46 8.98 3.31 12.51
N VAL A 47 9.90 2.54 11.91
CA VAL A 47 11.16 3.08 11.37
C VAL A 47 10.89 4.11 10.27
N ALA A 48 9.97 3.83 9.36
CA ALA A 48 9.58 4.76 8.30
C ALA A 48 8.93 6.02 8.86
N LEU A 49 8.07 5.90 9.88
CA LEU A 49 7.44 7.04 10.54
C LEU A 49 8.48 7.91 11.27
N LEU A 50 9.39 7.29 12.03
CA LEU A 50 10.49 8.00 12.68
C LEU A 50 11.38 8.71 11.66
N GLY A 51 11.73 8.04 10.57
CA GLY A 51 12.48 8.65 9.46
C GLY A 51 11.75 9.85 8.85
N HIS A 52 10.44 9.74 8.64
CA HIS A 52 9.61 10.84 8.16
C HIS A 52 9.57 12.02 9.14
N LEU A 53 9.44 11.75 10.44
CA LEU A 53 9.45 12.78 11.48
C LEU A 53 10.81 13.46 11.59
N SER A 54 11.90 12.69 11.62
CA SER A 54 13.27 13.22 11.59
C SER A 54 13.53 14.07 10.34
N PHE A 55 12.93 13.69 9.21
CA PHE A 55 12.95 14.51 8.00
C PHE A 55 12.16 15.80 8.17
N LYS A 56 10.92 15.75 8.65
CA LYS A 56 10.11 16.96 8.89
C LYS A 56 10.76 17.93 9.88
N CYS A 57 11.41 17.43 10.92
CA CYS A 57 12.11 18.24 11.92
C CYS A 57 13.42 18.87 11.40
N GLY A 58 13.87 18.57 10.18
CA GLY A 58 15.10 19.16 9.62
C GLY A 58 16.36 18.72 10.37
N THR A 59 16.38 17.49 10.89
CA THR A 59 17.56 16.93 11.57
C THR A 59 18.79 16.91 10.65
N ARG A 60 20.00 16.79 11.22
CA ARG A 60 21.25 16.70 10.44
C ARG A 60 21.21 15.60 9.37
N ILE A 61 20.55 14.48 9.67
CA ILE A 61 20.36 13.36 8.74
C ILE A 61 19.50 13.79 7.55
N ALA A 62 18.43 14.54 7.79
CA ALA A 62 17.55 15.08 6.76
C ALA A 62 18.28 16.06 5.84
N VAL A 63 19.05 16.98 6.42
CA VAL A 63 19.84 17.97 5.66
C VAL A 63 20.92 17.27 4.82
N ASN A 64 21.65 16.32 5.39
CA ASN A 64 22.63 15.53 4.66
C ASN A 64 21.98 14.74 3.52
N TRP A 65 20.83 14.10 3.77
CA TRP A 65 20.09 13.38 2.73
C TRP A 65 19.71 14.31 1.57
N VAL A 66 19.21 15.51 1.88
CA VAL A 66 18.84 16.50 0.86
C VAL A 66 20.05 16.95 0.04
N ARG A 67 21.17 17.23 0.71
CA ARG A 67 22.40 17.68 0.07
C ARG A 67 22.96 16.64 -0.91
N TYR A 68 22.98 15.36 -0.53
CA TYR A 68 23.58 14.30 -1.36
C TYR A 68 22.61 13.67 -2.37
N ASN A 69 21.31 13.61 -2.04
CA ASN A 69 20.34 12.87 -2.85
C ASN A 69 19.30 13.79 -3.48
N TYR A 70 18.66 14.68 -2.71
CA TYR A 70 17.53 15.48 -3.21
C TYR A 70 17.91 16.43 -4.35
N PHE A 71 19.10 17.04 -4.32
CA PHE A 71 19.57 17.92 -5.39
C PHE A 71 20.33 17.19 -6.51
N ASN A 72 20.59 15.89 -6.34
CA ASN A 72 21.29 15.10 -7.33
C ASN A 72 20.37 14.79 -8.52
N ARG A 73 20.68 15.38 -9.67
CA ARG A 73 19.92 15.18 -10.92
C ARG A 73 20.09 13.79 -11.54
N PHE A 74 21.11 13.04 -11.14
CA PHE A 74 21.36 11.68 -11.61
C PHE A 74 20.48 10.64 -10.89
N LEU A 75 19.86 11.01 -9.77
CA LEU A 75 18.95 10.12 -9.05
C LEU A 75 17.51 10.25 -9.59
N PRO A 76 16.78 9.13 -9.72
CA PRO A 76 15.37 9.16 -10.09
C PRO A 76 14.56 9.93 -9.03
N PRO A 77 13.47 10.61 -9.43
CA PRO A 77 12.58 11.34 -8.52
C PRO A 77 12.13 10.50 -7.31
N LEU A 78 11.96 9.18 -7.54
CA LEU A 78 11.64 8.17 -6.55
C LEU A 78 12.56 8.20 -5.31
N ILE A 79 13.88 8.26 -5.55
CA ILE A 79 14.90 8.24 -4.48
C ILE A 79 15.03 9.64 -3.87
N ARG A 80 14.93 10.68 -4.70
CA ARG A 80 15.03 12.07 -4.26
C ARG A 80 13.93 12.40 -3.25
N GLU A 81 12.70 12.00 -3.54
CA GLU A 81 11.51 12.29 -2.72
C GLU A 81 11.18 11.18 -1.71
N ALA A 82 12.05 10.18 -1.55
CA ALA A 82 11.82 9.04 -0.66
C ALA A 82 11.41 9.44 0.77
N PRO A 83 12.07 10.41 1.45
CA PRO A 83 11.71 10.79 2.81
C PRO A 83 10.31 11.41 2.95
N LEU A 84 9.84 12.08 1.90
CA LEU A 84 8.50 12.67 1.87
C LEU A 84 7.41 11.59 1.77
N ASN A 85 7.73 10.49 1.10
CA ASN A 85 6.84 9.36 0.88
C ASN A 85 6.89 8.30 1.99
N LEU A 86 7.84 8.38 2.93
CA LEU A 86 7.95 7.44 4.05
C LEU A 86 6.65 7.32 4.87
N LEU A 87 5.88 8.41 5.00
CA LEU A 87 4.59 8.39 5.69
C LEU A 87 3.56 7.50 5.00
N LEU A 88 3.54 7.51 3.67
CA LEU A 88 2.64 6.65 2.89
C LEU A 88 3.08 5.18 3.03
N GLY A 89 4.39 4.93 2.96
CA GLY A 89 4.97 3.62 3.21
C GLY A 89 4.61 3.09 4.60
N SER A 90 4.81 3.89 5.66
CA SER A 90 4.47 3.49 7.03
C SER A 90 2.99 3.15 7.16
N ALA A 91 2.10 3.95 6.58
CA ALA A 91 0.66 3.68 6.61
C ALA A 91 0.31 2.35 5.92
N THR A 92 0.88 2.06 4.75
CA THR A 92 0.68 0.77 4.07
C THR A 92 1.17 -0.39 4.92
N PHE A 93 2.39 -0.31 5.46
CA PHE A 93 2.94 -1.39 6.29
C PHE A 93 2.13 -1.60 7.57
N ALA A 94 1.65 -0.54 8.22
CA ALA A 94 0.77 -0.64 9.37
C ALA A 94 -0.55 -1.35 9.05
N LEU A 95 -1.19 -1.00 7.92
CA LEU A 95 -2.44 -1.64 7.47
C LEU A 95 -2.23 -3.13 7.20
N TRP A 96 -1.13 -3.50 6.55
CA TRP A 96 -0.76 -4.90 6.34
C TRP A 96 -0.46 -5.62 7.67
N GLY A 97 0.20 -4.97 8.62
CA GLY A 97 0.41 -5.50 9.97
C GLY A 97 -0.92 -5.82 10.67
N CYS A 98 -1.92 -4.93 10.55
CA CYS A 98 -3.27 -5.17 11.05
C CYS A 98 -3.94 -6.37 10.36
N ILE A 99 -3.80 -6.53 9.04
CA ILE A 99 -4.32 -7.69 8.31
C ILE A 99 -3.70 -8.99 8.84
N VAL A 100 -2.39 -9.03 9.07
CA VAL A 100 -1.71 -10.21 9.63
C VAL A 100 -2.25 -10.53 11.02
N VAL A 101 -2.38 -9.53 11.90
CA VAL A 101 -2.94 -9.72 13.25
C VAL A 101 -4.37 -10.26 13.18
N LEU A 102 -5.22 -9.66 12.34
CA LEU A 102 -6.61 -10.09 12.18
C LEU A 102 -6.73 -11.51 11.61
N SER A 103 -5.78 -11.96 10.80
CA SER A 103 -5.78 -13.32 10.24
C SER A 103 -5.59 -14.43 11.29
N HIS A 104 -5.19 -14.09 12.52
CA HIS A 104 -5.07 -15.04 13.63
C HIS A 104 -6.35 -15.15 14.48
N PHE A 105 -7.32 -14.25 14.29
CA PHE A 105 -8.59 -14.32 15.01
C PHE A 105 -9.46 -15.45 14.45
N PRO A 106 -10.37 -16.02 15.28
CA PRO A 106 -11.27 -17.07 14.81
C PRO A 106 -12.09 -16.60 13.62
N LYS A 107 -12.31 -17.51 12.66
CA LYS A 107 -13.07 -17.23 11.44
C LYS A 107 -14.44 -16.65 11.78
N ASN A 108 -14.64 -15.39 11.42
CA ASN A 108 -15.88 -14.67 11.61
C ASN A 108 -16.06 -13.77 10.38
N GLN A 109 -17.27 -13.74 9.83
CA GLN A 109 -17.61 -12.92 8.66
C GLN A 109 -17.23 -11.45 8.88
N ILE A 110 -17.34 -10.95 10.12
CA ILE A 110 -16.95 -9.58 10.49
C ILE A 110 -15.46 -9.34 10.26
N PHE A 111 -14.59 -10.27 10.69
CA PHE A 111 -13.13 -10.12 10.50
C PHE A 111 -12.73 -10.22 9.03
N ASP A 112 -13.41 -11.07 8.25
CA ASP A 112 -13.20 -11.17 6.80
C ASP A 112 -13.54 -9.85 6.09
N TYR A 113 -14.65 -9.20 6.45
CA TYR A 113 -14.99 -7.87 5.94
C TYR A 113 -13.97 -6.81 6.35
N ILE A 114 -13.50 -6.82 7.60
CA ILE A 114 -12.48 -5.87 8.06
C ILE A 114 -11.17 -6.06 7.28
N ILE A 115 -10.72 -7.31 7.10
CA ILE A 115 -9.52 -7.62 6.31
C ILE A 115 -9.68 -7.14 4.87
N ALA A 116 -10.83 -7.38 4.24
CA ALA A 116 -11.11 -6.91 2.89
C ALA A 116 -11.05 -5.36 2.79
N VAL A 117 -11.67 -4.65 3.74
CA VAL A 117 -11.63 -3.18 3.79
C VAL A 117 -10.21 -2.66 4.00
N LEU A 118 -9.44 -3.27 4.90
CA LEU A 118 -8.04 -2.90 5.13
C LEU A 118 -7.17 -3.15 3.91
N ALA A 119 -7.39 -4.26 3.20
CA ALA A 119 -6.67 -4.59 1.97
C ALA A 119 -6.96 -3.55 0.88
N ILE A 120 -8.21 -3.15 0.70
CA ILE A 120 -8.60 -2.07 -0.24
C ILE A 120 -7.98 -0.74 0.19
N ALA A 121 -8.06 -0.38 1.48
CA ALA A 121 -7.48 0.85 2.02
C ALA A 121 -5.96 0.90 1.82
N SER A 122 -5.27 -0.25 1.87
CA SER A 122 -3.82 -0.34 1.66
C SER A 122 -3.37 0.04 0.24
N MET A 123 -4.29 0.10 -0.73
CA MET A 123 -4.03 0.54 -2.11
C MET A 123 -4.04 2.06 -2.28
N ILE A 124 -4.61 2.80 -1.31
CA ILE A 124 -4.66 4.27 -1.36
C ILE A 124 -3.26 4.88 -1.32
N PRO A 125 -2.35 4.52 -0.39
CA PRO A 125 -1.02 5.13 -0.35
C PRO A 125 -0.17 4.87 -1.61
N PRO A 126 -0.12 3.66 -2.20
CA PRO A 126 0.51 3.42 -3.50
C PRO A 126 -0.09 4.27 -4.64
N ALA A 127 -1.42 4.40 -4.70
CA ALA A 127 -2.06 5.24 -5.72
C ALA A 127 -1.66 6.72 -5.58
N VAL A 128 -1.63 7.23 -4.35
CA VAL A 128 -1.14 8.59 -4.06
C VAL A 128 0.35 8.74 -4.39
N TYR A 129 1.14 7.71 -4.14
CA TYR A 129 2.56 7.66 -4.48
C TYR A 129 2.79 7.77 -5.99
N VAL A 130 2.10 6.96 -6.79
CA VAL A 130 2.16 7.00 -8.26
C VAL A 130 1.72 8.37 -8.77
N LYS A 131 0.64 8.93 -8.21
CA LYS A 131 0.19 10.28 -8.56
C LYS A 131 1.29 11.33 -8.31
N ARG A 132 1.92 11.31 -7.13
CA ARG A 132 3.00 12.23 -6.78
C ARG A 132 4.23 12.05 -7.66
N TRP A 133 4.53 10.82 -8.05
CA TRP A 133 5.60 10.53 -8.99
C TRP A 133 5.35 11.14 -10.38
N LEU A 134 4.10 11.10 -10.87
CA LEU A 134 3.73 11.65 -12.18
C LEU A 134 3.57 13.18 -12.18
N THR A 135 3.00 13.76 -11.12
CA THR A 135 2.68 15.21 -11.08
C THR A 135 3.69 16.04 -10.30
N GLY A 136 4.68 15.41 -9.66
CA GLY A 136 5.59 16.03 -8.71
C GLY A 136 4.95 16.28 -7.33
N TYR A 137 5.81 16.65 -6.37
CA TYR A 137 5.39 16.95 -5.00
C TYR A 137 4.91 18.39 -4.83
N PRO A 138 3.67 18.63 -4.36
CA PRO A 138 3.17 19.98 -4.14
C PRO A 138 3.88 20.65 -2.96
N ASP A 139 4.22 21.93 -3.10
CA ASP A 139 5.01 22.67 -2.10
C ASP A 139 4.35 22.73 -0.72
N ARG A 140 3.01 22.70 -0.65
CA ARG A 140 2.26 22.64 0.61
C ARG A 140 2.53 21.38 1.46
N LEU A 141 3.02 20.30 0.85
CA LEU A 141 3.34 19.05 1.56
C LEU A 141 4.82 18.97 1.97
N LYS A 142 5.66 19.87 1.46
CA LYS A 142 7.08 19.94 1.81
C LYS A 142 7.24 20.67 3.15
N PRO A 143 8.18 20.24 4.01
CA PRO A 143 8.47 20.98 5.23
C PRO A 143 9.13 22.33 4.90
N GLN A 144 8.89 23.36 5.73
CA GLN A 144 9.36 24.73 5.48
C GLN A 144 10.88 24.82 5.31
N TRP A 145 11.65 24.04 6.08
CA TRP A 145 13.11 24.02 5.97
C TRP A 145 13.59 23.53 4.60
N LEU A 146 12.87 22.59 3.96
CA LEU A 146 13.21 22.09 2.63
C LEU A 146 12.93 23.15 1.55
N LEU A 147 11.83 23.89 1.69
CA LEU A 147 11.51 25.01 0.79
C LEU A 147 12.55 26.12 0.89
N GLU A 148 13.03 26.39 2.10
CA GLU A 148 14.11 27.36 2.34
C GLU A 148 15.43 26.90 1.71
N GLU A 149 15.78 25.62 1.83
CA GLU A 149 16.96 25.05 1.18
C GLU A 149 16.84 25.06 -0.36
N GLU A 150 15.66 24.77 -0.92
CA GLU A 150 15.39 24.91 -2.35
C GLU A 150 15.55 26.36 -2.83
N ARG A 151 15.12 27.35 -2.04
CA ARG A 151 15.32 28.78 -2.37
C ARG A 151 16.80 29.14 -2.36
N ARG A 152 17.53 28.76 -1.31
CA ARG A 152 18.99 29.01 -1.20
C ARG A 152 19.76 28.39 -2.37
N HIS A 153 19.41 27.17 -2.76
CA HIS A 153 20.06 26.49 -3.88
C HIS A 153 19.70 27.10 -5.25
N LYS A 154 18.52 27.72 -5.39
CA LYS A 154 18.14 28.45 -6.60
C LYS A 154 18.85 29.81 -6.73
N VAL A 155 19.10 30.50 -5.62
CA VAL A 155 19.85 31.78 -5.61
C VAL A 155 21.34 31.58 -5.90
N SER A 156 21.88 30.40 -5.58
CA SER A 156 23.29 30.05 -5.84
C SER A 156 23.58 29.55 -7.28
N LYS A 157 22.57 29.47 -8.16
CA LYS A 157 22.72 29.08 -9.57
C LYS A 157 22.52 30.27 -10.49
#